data_AF-A0A1S1Z1E3-F1
#
_entry.id   AF-A0A1S1Z1E3-F1
#
_cell.length_a   1.000
_cell.length_b   1.000
_cell.length_c   1.000
_cell.angle_alpha   90.00
_cell.angle_beta   90.00
_cell.angle_gamma   90.00
#
_symmetry.space_group_name_H-M   'P 1'
#
loop_
_entity.id
_entity.type
_entity.pdbx_description
1 polymer ?
#
loop_
_entity_poly.entity_id
_entity_poly.type
_entity_poly.pdbx_seq_one_letter_code
_entity_poly.pdbx_strand_id
1 'polypeptide(L)'
;MNILIGNDNELNSKLLEEIKHFIPIEQITYNKLLMSDSIDKEGILLINLLDVVGDSKEVINEVRMRYPRHKVIALHYFQVDSMIEKLLNDGFDEYVSILNFSETIHEILDIN
;
A
#
# COMPACT_ATOMS: atom_id res chain seq x y z
N MET A 1 -8.65 8.03 -6.12
CA MET A 1 -7.30 8.65 -6.11
C MET A 1 -6.34 7.56 -5.69
N ASN A 2 -5.23 7.34 -6.40
CA ASN A 2 -4.31 6.26 -6.04
C ASN A 2 -3.10 6.84 -5.34
N ILE A 3 -2.67 6.19 -4.27
CA ILE A 3 -1.61 6.70 -3.40
C ILE A 3 -0.65 5.57 -3.03
N LEU A 4 0.65 5.85 -3.11
CA LEU A 4 1.70 5.08 -2.45
C LEU A 4 2.04 5.76 -1.11
N ILE A 5 1.94 5.01 -0.02
CA ILE A 5 2.38 5.43 1.31
C ILE A 5 3.82 4.95 1.52
N GLY A 6 4.74 5.91 1.61
CA GLY A 6 6.17 5.68 1.83
C GLY A 6 6.96 7.00 1.84
N ASN A 7 8.07 7.03 2.58
CA ASN A 7 9.02 8.13 2.61
C ASN A 7 9.79 8.27 1.29
N ASP A 8 10.38 9.44 1.07
CA ASP A 8 11.24 9.69 -0.09
C ASP A 8 12.57 8.93 0.07
N ASN A 9 12.66 7.76 -0.55
CA ASN A 9 13.83 6.90 -0.56
C ASN A 9 13.89 6.08 -1.87
N GLU A 10 15.06 5.51 -2.17
CA GLU A 10 15.31 4.82 -3.44
C GLU A 10 14.31 3.68 -3.72
N LEU A 11 13.90 2.93 -2.70
CA LEU A 11 12.94 1.84 -2.86
C LEU A 11 11.57 2.38 -3.28
N ASN A 12 11.04 3.37 -2.57
CA ASN A 12 9.73 3.94 -2.90
C ASN A 12 9.75 4.70 -4.22
N SER A 13 10.86 5.36 -4.57
CA SER A 13 11.00 5.99 -5.89
C SER A 13 10.90 4.94 -7.00
N LYS A 14 11.57 3.79 -6.86
CA LYS A 14 11.47 2.69 -7.84
C LYS A 14 10.06 2.11 -7.90
N LEU A 15 9.45 1.83 -6.74
CA LEU A 15 8.07 1.34 -6.68
C LEU A 15 7.09 2.33 -7.35
N LEU A 16 7.24 3.62 -7.06
CA LEU A 16 6.40 4.66 -7.65
C LEU A 16 6.53 4.69 -9.18
N GLU A 17 7.74 4.64 -9.72
CA GLU A 17 7.97 4.59 -11.17
C GLU A 17 7.37 3.33 -11.81
N GLU A 18 7.53 2.17 -11.17
CA GLU A 18 6.91 0.93 -11.65
C GLU A 18 5.38 1.01 -11.64
N ILE A 19 4.76 1.53 -10.56
CA ILE A 19 3.30 1.63 -10.46
C ILE A 19 2.73 2.63 -11.46
N LYS A 20 3.45 3.72 -11.77
CA LYS A 20 3.03 4.74 -12.74
C LYS A 20 2.83 4.16 -14.15
N HIS A 21 3.46 3.04 -14.48
CA HIS A 21 3.20 2.35 -15.76
C HIS A 21 1.78 1.77 -15.84
N PHE A 22 1.15 1.51 -14.69
CA PHE A 22 -0.16 0.87 -14.61
C PHE A 22 -1.27 1.87 -14.31
N ILE A 23 -1.04 2.76 -13.33
CA ILE A 23 -2.07 3.68 -12.85
C ILE A 23 -1.48 5.05 -12.52
N PRO A 24 -2.24 6.15 -12.70
CA PRO A 24 -1.89 7.44 -12.13
C PRO A 24 -1.85 7.32 -10.61
N ILE A 25 -0.71 7.66 -10.01
CA ILE A 25 -0.47 7.50 -8.57
C ILE A 25 0.37 8.66 -8.03
N GLU A 26 0.08 9.06 -6.79
CA GLU A 26 0.87 10.01 -6.04
C GLU A 26 1.56 9.32 -4.86
N GLN A 27 2.70 9.84 -4.43
CA GLN A 27 3.35 9.37 -3.20
C GLN A 27 3.10 10.36 -2.06
N ILE A 28 2.74 9.85 -0.89
CA ILE A 28 2.73 10.62 0.36
C ILE A 28 3.46 9.84 1.46
N THR A 29 4.03 10.57 2.42
CA THR A 29 4.66 9.95 3.59
C THR A 29 3.60 9.48 4.59
N TYR A 30 3.98 8.52 5.45
CA TYR A 30 3.09 8.05 6.52
C TYR A 30 2.69 9.18 7.48
N ASN A 31 3.63 10.08 7.82
CA ASN A 31 3.32 11.26 8.63
C ASN A 31 2.30 12.20 7.96
N LYS A 32 2.39 12.39 6.63
CA LYS A 32 1.41 13.19 5.89
C LYS A 32 0.03 12.54 5.90
N LEU A 33 -0.04 11.20 5.81
CA LEU A 33 -1.29 10.46 6.01
C LEU A 33 -1.88 10.78 7.38
N LEU A 34 -1.11 10.66 8.47
CA LEU A 34 -1.62 10.88 9.82
C LEU A 34 -2.21 12.29 10.03
N MET A 35 -1.70 13.29 9.30
CA MET A 35 -2.16 14.68 9.35
C MET A 35 -3.29 15.01 8.36
N SER A 36 -3.67 14.07 7.48
CA SER A 36 -4.68 14.30 6.45
C SER A 36 -6.10 14.14 7.00
N ASP A 37 -7.02 14.97 6.49
CA ASP A 37 -8.44 14.78 6.68
C ASP A 37 -8.93 13.48 6.01
N SER A 38 -10.08 12.98 6.45
CA SER A 38 -10.70 11.81 5.82
C SER A 38 -11.12 12.12 4.38
N ILE A 39 -10.74 11.24 3.47
CA ILE A 39 -11.01 11.31 2.04
C ILE A 39 -12.00 10.21 1.69
N ASP A 40 -13.28 10.59 1.59
CA ASP A 40 -14.36 9.68 1.20
C ASP A 40 -14.45 9.53 -0.34
N LYS A 41 -13.40 8.97 -0.94
CA LYS A 41 -13.35 8.62 -2.35
C LYS A 41 -12.82 7.20 -2.53
N GLU A 42 -13.15 6.59 -3.65
CA GLU A 42 -12.58 5.31 -4.05
C GLU A 42 -11.20 5.49 -4.70
N GLY A 43 -10.38 4.46 -4.62
CA GLY A 43 -9.02 4.44 -5.13
C GLY A 43 -8.21 3.30 -4.53
N ILE A 44 -6.93 3.27 -4.88
CA ILE A 44 -5.99 2.25 -4.40
C ILE A 44 -4.96 2.90 -3.50
N LEU A 45 -4.73 2.32 -2.33
CA LEU A 45 -3.66 2.67 -1.41
C LEU A 45 -2.66 1.53 -1.37
N LEU A 46 -1.45 1.78 -1.84
CA LEU A 46 -0.34 0.84 -1.68
C LEU A 46 0.49 1.31 -0.49
N ILE A 47 0.74 0.43 0.48
CA ILE A 47 1.46 0.78 1.70
C ILE A 47 2.76 0.01 1.76
N ASN A 48 3.89 0.70 1.67
CA ASN A 48 5.19 0.06 1.90
C ASN A 48 5.40 -0.17 3.41
N LEU A 49 5.09 -1.39 3.86
CA LEU A 49 5.19 -1.79 5.26
C LEU A 49 6.65 -1.82 5.78
N LEU A 50 7.65 -1.76 4.88
CA LEU A 50 9.07 -1.64 5.26
C LEU A 50 9.46 -0.24 5.72
N ASP A 51 8.62 0.75 5.45
CA ASP A 51 8.95 2.16 5.58
C ASP A 51 7.86 2.95 6.34
N VAL A 52 6.93 2.22 6.95
CA VAL A 52 6.01 2.75 7.95
C VAL A 52 6.40 2.24 9.34
N VAL A 53 6.07 3.03 10.37
CA VAL A 53 6.35 2.67 11.76
C VAL A 53 5.04 2.22 12.41
N GLY A 54 5.07 1.07 13.10
CA GLY A 54 3.94 0.52 13.84
C GLY A 54 3.67 -0.94 13.52
N ASP A 55 2.78 -1.57 14.28
CA ASP A 55 2.25 -2.89 13.90
C ASP A 55 1.29 -2.76 12.71
N SER A 56 1.21 -3.80 11.88
CA SER A 56 0.33 -3.81 10.70
C SER A 56 -1.12 -3.49 11.01
N LYS A 57 -1.62 -3.92 12.18
CA LYS A 57 -2.99 -3.67 12.62
C LYS A 57 -3.23 -2.20 13.00
N GLU A 58 -2.22 -1.54 13.58
CA GLU A 58 -2.30 -0.11 13.88
C GLU A 58 -2.29 0.71 12.59
N VAL A 59 -1.38 0.37 11.67
CA VAL A 59 -1.26 1.02 10.37
C VAL A 59 -2.57 0.96 9.59
N ILE A 60 -3.18 -0.23 9.45
CA ILE A 60 -4.42 -0.37 8.69
C ILE A 60 -5.59 0.36 9.34
N ASN A 61 -5.68 0.39 10.68
CA ASN A 61 -6.72 1.15 11.37
C ASN A 61 -6.61 2.65 11.07
N GLU A 62 -5.41 3.23 11.17
CA GLU A 62 -5.17 4.64 10.86
C GLU A 62 -5.48 4.98 9.40
N VAL A 63 -5.14 4.08 8.49
CA VAL A 63 -5.44 4.21 7.05
C VAL A 63 -6.94 4.16 6.81
N ARG A 64 -7.66 3.19 7.38
CA ARG A 64 -9.11 3.03 7.18
C ARG A 64 -9.93 4.19 7.75
N MET A 65 -9.46 4.84 8.81
CA MET A 65 -10.09 6.06 9.33
C MET A 65 -10.04 7.22 8.32
N ARG A 66 -8.97 7.31 7.53
CA ARG A 66 -8.74 8.40 6.58
C ARG A 66 -9.16 8.06 5.16
N TYR A 67 -9.15 6.79 4.79
CA TYR A 67 -9.42 6.32 3.44
C TYR A 67 -10.38 5.12 3.48
N PRO A 68 -11.60 5.29 4.03
CA PRO A 68 -12.51 4.18 4.33
C PRO A 68 -12.95 3.38 3.10
N ARG A 69 -12.91 4.00 1.91
CA ARG A 69 -13.36 3.40 0.64
C ARG A 69 -12.24 3.01 -0.32
N HIS A 70 -10.98 3.14 0.09
CA HIS A 70 -9.88 2.71 -0.76
C HIS A 70 -9.66 1.20 -0.64
N LYS A 71 -9.24 0.56 -1.73
CA LYS A 71 -8.60 -0.76 -1.68
C LYS A 71 -7.20 -0.59 -1.11
N VAL A 72 -6.88 -1.23 0.00
CA VAL A 72 -5.60 -1.08 0.72
C VAL A 72 -4.75 -2.32 0.51
N ILE A 73 -3.64 -2.15 -0.17
CA ILE A 73 -2.70 -3.20 -0.58
C ILE A 73 -1.43 -3.07 0.26
N ALA A 74 -1.06 -4.13 0.96
CA ALA A 74 0.21 -4.21 1.68
C ALA A 74 1.37 -4.53 0.72
N LEU A 75 2.45 -3.76 0.81
CA LEU A 75 3.73 -4.07 0.15
C LEU A 75 4.75 -4.48 1.21
N HIS A 76 5.33 -5.67 1.10
CA HIS A 76 6.44 -6.13 1.95
C HIS A 76 7.30 -7.17 1.20
N TYR A 77 8.37 -7.67 1.83
CA TYR A 77 9.17 -8.79 1.31
C TYR A 77 8.79 -10.17 1.89
N PHE A 78 7.68 -10.29 2.63
CA PHE A 78 7.32 -11.57 3.26
C PHE A 78 7.16 -12.68 2.21
N GLN A 79 7.69 -13.86 2.51
CA GLN A 79 7.62 -15.07 1.68
C GLN A 79 6.90 -16.22 2.39
N VAL A 80 6.39 -15.98 3.60
CA VAL A 80 5.77 -17.01 4.44
C VAL A 80 4.26 -16.75 4.50
N ASP A 81 3.47 -17.71 4.03
CA ASP A 81 2.01 -17.58 3.90
C ASP A 81 1.33 -17.12 5.19
N SER A 82 1.70 -17.67 6.34
CA SER A 82 1.11 -17.26 7.63
C SER A 82 1.32 -15.77 7.97
N MET A 83 2.40 -15.17 7.48
CA MET A 83 2.65 -13.73 7.68
C MET A 83 1.81 -12.89 6.72
N ILE A 84 1.60 -13.38 5.49
CA ILE A 84 0.73 -12.75 4.50
C ILE A 84 -0.72 -12.82 4.98
N GLU A 85 -1.18 -13.99 5.41
CA GLU A 85 -2.51 -14.21 5.99
C GLU A 85 -2.75 -13.32 7.21
N LYS A 86 -1.74 -13.09 8.06
CA LYS A 86 -1.85 -12.14 9.16
C LYS A 86 -2.21 -10.73 8.66
N LEU A 87 -1.54 -10.24 7.61
CA LEU A 87 -1.85 -8.91 7.06
C LEU A 87 -3.29 -8.84 6.52
N LEU A 88 -3.73 -9.86 5.80
CA LEU A 88 -5.10 -9.92 5.30
C LEU A 88 -6.12 -9.94 6.46
N ASN A 89 -5.86 -10.74 7.50
CA ASN A 89 -6.68 -10.80 8.71
C ASN A 89 -6.67 -9.50 9.53
N ASP A 90 -5.59 -8.71 9.45
CA ASP A 90 -5.50 -7.40 10.09
C ASP A 90 -6.39 -6.35 9.39
N GLY A 91 -6.76 -6.57 8.12
CA GLY A 91 -7.74 -5.75 7.37
C GLY A 91 -7.24 -5.15 6.05
N PHE A 92 -6.07 -5.58 5.58
CA PHE A 92 -5.60 -5.28 4.24
C PHE A 92 -6.41 -6.09 3.22
N ASP A 93 -6.71 -5.49 2.07
CA ASP A 93 -7.50 -6.15 1.03
C ASP A 93 -6.64 -7.13 0.23
N GLU A 94 -5.37 -6.80 0.03
CA GLU A 94 -4.43 -7.60 -0.76
C GLU A 94 -3.00 -7.46 -0.25
N TYR A 95 -2.14 -8.35 -0.73
CA TYR A 95 -0.70 -8.33 -0.49
C TYR A 95 0.08 -8.41 -1.81
N VAL A 96 1.12 -7.59 -1.94
CA VAL A 96 2.10 -7.66 -3.03
C VAL A 96 3.49 -7.83 -2.43
N SER A 97 4.21 -8.85 -2.90
CA SER A 97 5.64 -9.00 -2.60
C SER A 97 6.45 -8.00 -3.41
N ILE A 98 7.27 -7.20 -2.74
CA ILE A 98 8.22 -6.27 -3.38
C ILE A 98 9.30 -7.03 -4.18
N LEU A 99 9.61 -8.27 -3.80
CA LEU A 99 10.63 -9.06 -4.50
C LEU A 99 10.20 -9.47 -5.91
N ASN A 100 8.89 -9.68 -6.13
CA ASN A 100 8.29 -10.07 -7.41
C ASN A 100 7.20 -9.06 -7.81
N PHE A 101 7.49 -7.78 -7.58
CA PHE A 101 6.48 -6.70 -7.64
C PHE A 101 5.76 -6.66 -8.99
N SER A 102 6.51 -6.60 -10.09
CA SER A 102 5.95 -6.43 -11.44
C SER A 102 4.99 -7.57 -11.81
N GLU A 103 5.33 -8.83 -11.50
CA GLU A 103 4.46 -9.98 -11.78
C GLU A 103 3.15 -9.90 -10.98
N THR A 104 3.26 -9.60 -9.68
CA THR A 104 2.13 -9.65 -8.75
C THR A 104 1.18 -8.46 -8.90
N ILE A 105 1.72 -7.27 -9.18
CA ILE A 105 0.92 -6.04 -9.27
C ILE A 105 0.01 -6.05 -10.51
N HIS A 106 0.44 -6.67 -11.60
CA HIS A 106 -0.37 -6.86 -12.81
C HIS A 106 -1.66 -7.65 -12.51
N GLU A 107 -1.52 -8.75 -11.76
CA GLU A 107 -2.66 -9.61 -11.39
C GLU A 107 -3.65 -8.87 -10.48
N ILE A 108 -3.14 -8.09 -9.53
CA ILE A 108 -3.98 -7.44 -8.51
C ILE A 108 -4.72 -6.20 -9.03
N LEU A 109 -4.13 -5.50 -10.00
CA LEU A 109 -4.76 -4.33 -10.60
C LEU A 109 -5.76 -4.68 -11.71
N ASP A 110 -5.80 -5.94 -12.15
CA ASP A 110 -6.70 -6.44 -13.21
C ASP A 110 -6.61 -5.62 -14.52
N ILE A 111 -5.39 -5.21 -14.86
CA ILE A 111 -5.08 -4.38 -16.03
C ILE A 111 -4.57 -5.30 -17.16
N ASN A 112 -5.42 -5.51 -18.18
CA ASN A 112 -5.08 -6.17 -19.45
C ASN A 112 -4.45 -5.20 -20.45
#